data_AF-A0A9N7UC47-F1
#
_entry.id   AF-A0A9N7UC47-F1
#
_cell.length_a   1.000
_cell.length_b   1.000
_cell.length_c   1.000
_cell.angle_alpha   90.00
_cell.angle_beta   90.00
_cell.angle_gamma   90.00
#
_symmetry.space_group_name_H-M   'P 1'
#
loop_
_entity.id
_entity.type
_entity.pdbx_description
1 polymer ?
#
loop_
_entity_poly.entity_id
_entity_poly.type
_entity_poly.pdbx_seq_one_letter_code
_entity_poly.pdbx_strand_id
1 'polypeptide(L)'
;HTLFTTIHKHYSVEEWKNFAAAHPECTEHLAASSGSSNADLEKLCAIVEAVPTLKYICLDMANGYSEYFVEFVKTVRGKFPKHTIMAGNVVTGEMVEELILSGADIIKVGIGPGGCI
;
A
#
# COMPACT_ATOMS: atom_id res chain seq x y z
N HIS A 1 18.32 0.77 14.96
CA HIS A 1 17.06 0.14 14.52
C HIS A 1 16.29 1.17 13.72
N THR A 2 16.16 0.98 12.41
CA THR A 2 15.35 1.83 11.53
C THR A 2 13.90 1.36 11.61
N LEU A 3 12.98 2.29 11.88
CA LEU A 3 11.54 2.03 11.96
C LEU A 3 10.90 2.24 10.59
N PHE A 4 10.01 1.34 10.20
CA PHE A 4 9.21 1.47 8.97
C PHE A 4 7.86 2.11 9.31
N THR A 5 7.38 3.05 8.50
CA THR A 5 6.10 3.73 8.76
C THR A 5 5.19 3.68 7.53
N THR A 6 3.98 3.17 7.72
CA THR A 6 2.89 3.21 6.74
C THR A 6 2.08 4.48 6.98
N ILE A 7 2.17 5.43 6.05
CA ILE A 7 1.44 6.70 6.16
C ILE A 7 -0.02 6.50 5.78
N HIS A 8 -0.94 7.09 6.55
CA HIS A 8 -2.37 6.99 6.28
C HIS A 8 -2.77 7.71 4.99
N LYS A 9 -3.86 7.25 4.36
CA LYS A 9 -4.31 7.70 3.03
C LYS A 9 -4.91 9.12 2.96
N HIS A 10 -5.02 9.82 4.10
CA HIS A 10 -5.72 11.11 4.18
C HIS A 10 -4.86 12.32 3.80
N TYR A 11 -3.52 12.19 3.79
CA TYR A 11 -2.66 13.29 3.34
C TYR A 11 -2.83 13.60 1.85
N SER A 12 -2.74 14.88 1.51
CA SER A 12 -2.74 15.40 0.14
C SER A 12 -1.39 15.17 -0.54
N VAL A 13 -1.36 15.26 -1.87
CA VAL A 13 -0.13 15.12 -2.66
C VAL A 13 0.89 16.22 -2.30
N GLU A 14 0.42 17.42 -1.97
CA GLU A 14 1.28 18.55 -1.58
C GLU A 14 1.95 18.30 -0.22
N GLU A 15 1.22 17.75 0.76
CA GLU A 15 1.80 17.37 2.05
C GLU A 15 2.88 16.28 1.89
N TRP A 16 2.64 15.31 1.00
CA TRP A 16 3.64 14.30 0.64
C TRP A 16 4.90 14.91 0.04
N LYS A 17 4.75 15.87 -0.88
CA LYS A 17 5.89 16.60 -1.48
C LYS A 17 6.67 17.38 -0.44
N ASN A 18 5.97 18.13 0.41
CA ASN A 18 6.59 18.94 1.47
C ASN A 18 7.34 18.05 2.47
N PHE A 19 6.74 16.92 2.87
CA PHE A 19 7.37 15.97 3.77
C PHE A 19 8.61 15.31 3.13
N ALA A 20 8.50 14.84 1.89
CA ALA A 20 9.62 14.23 1.18
C ALA A 20 10.79 15.20 0.94
N ALA A 21 10.49 16.49 0.71
CA ALA A 21 11.49 17.53 0.58
C ALA A 21 12.15 17.89 1.93
N ALA A 22 11.39 17.86 3.03
CA ALA A 22 11.90 18.15 4.36
C ALA A 22 12.71 17.00 4.97
N HIS A 23 12.35 15.74 4.66
CA HIS A 23 12.94 14.52 5.24
C HIS A 23 13.26 13.46 4.18
N PRO A 24 14.19 13.72 3.24
CA PRO A 24 14.54 12.77 2.19
C PRO A 24 15.05 11.42 2.74
N GLU A 25 15.74 11.43 3.89
CA GLU A 25 16.26 10.24 4.57
C GLU A 25 15.17 9.27 5.05
N CYS A 26 13.97 9.78 5.35
CA CYS A 26 12.86 8.96 5.83
C CYS A 26 12.15 8.23 4.69
N THR A 27 12.23 8.75 3.45
CA THR A 27 11.45 8.23 2.31
C THR A 27 11.76 6.78 1.93
N GLU A 28 12.93 6.27 2.31
CA GLU A 28 13.32 4.88 2.08
C GLU A 28 12.56 3.88 2.95
N HIS A 29 12.01 4.29 4.10
CA HIS A 29 11.29 3.41 5.02
C HIS A 29 9.81 3.79 5.17
N LEU A 30 9.26 4.41 4.13
CA LEU A 30 7.87 4.85 4.08
C LEU A 30 7.07 4.09 3.04
N ALA A 31 5.83 3.75 3.41
CA ALA A 31 4.82 3.28 2.47
C ALA A 31 3.64 4.24 2.40
N ALA A 32 3.16 4.52 1.19
CA ALA A 32 1.88 5.19 1.00
C ALA A 32 0.74 4.17 1.07
N SER A 33 -0.21 4.39 1.96
CA SER A 33 -1.39 3.53 2.06
C SER A 33 -2.48 3.96 1.08
N SER A 34 -3.13 3.01 0.44
CA SER A 34 -4.23 3.22 -0.50
C SER A 34 -5.31 2.15 -0.30
N GLY A 35 -6.57 2.52 -0.62
CA GLY A 35 -7.69 1.58 -0.66
C GLY A 35 -7.82 0.91 -2.04
N SER A 36 -8.98 0.32 -2.32
CA SER A 36 -9.29 -0.30 -3.62
C SER A 36 -10.07 0.59 -4.58
N SER A 37 -10.46 1.80 -4.18
CA SER A 37 -11.28 2.67 -5.03
C SER A 37 -10.46 3.27 -6.18
N ASN A 38 -11.08 3.52 -7.33
CA ASN A 38 -10.40 4.18 -8.47
C ASN A 38 -9.82 5.56 -8.09
N ALA A 39 -10.54 6.34 -7.28
CA ALA A 39 -10.06 7.62 -6.77
C ALA A 39 -8.81 7.47 -5.86
N ASP A 40 -8.76 6.40 -5.06
CA ASP A 40 -7.60 6.09 -4.22
C ASP A 40 -6.39 5.68 -5.09
N LEU A 41 -6.63 4.98 -6.20
CA LEU A 41 -5.60 4.61 -7.17
C LEU A 41 -5.05 5.82 -7.93
N GLU A 42 -5.90 6.74 -8.38
CA GLU A 42 -5.48 7.99 -9.02
C GLU A 42 -4.63 8.84 -8.06
N LYS A 43 -5.07 8.94 -6.80
CA LYS A 43 -4.32 9.64 -5.75
C LYS A 43 -2.96 8.98 -5.51
N LEU A 44 -2.91 7.65 -5.43
CA LEU A 44 -1.66 6.91 -5.29
C LEU A 44 -0.71 7.17 -6.46
N CYS A 45 -1.21 7.18 -7.70
CA CYS A 45 -0.40 7.53 -8.87
C CYS A 45 0.19 8.93 -8.74
N ALA A 46 -0.62 9.92 -8.36
CA ALA A 46 -0.15 11.29 -8.16
C ALA A 46 0.91 11.39 -7.04
N ILE A 47 0.80 10.62 -5.96
CA ILE A 47 1.79 10.58 -4.87
C ILE A 47 3.11 9.96 -5.35
N VAL A 48 3.05 8.82 -6.05
CA VAL A 48 4.25 8.12 -6.54
C VAL A 48 4.98 8.96 -7.62
N GLU A 49 4.24 9.61 -8.51
CA GLU A 49 4.82 10.53 -9.50
C GLU A 49 5.44 11.77 -8.83
N ALA A 50 4.82 12.26 -7.76
CA ALA A 50 5.32 13.40 -6.99
C ALA A 50 6.57 13.06 -6.15
N VAL A 51 6.65 11.84 -5.62
CA VAL A 51 7.70 11.39 -4.70
C VAL A 51 8.34 10.10 -5.26
N PRO A 52 9.29 10.23 -6.22
CA PRO A 52 9.91 9.07 -6.87
C PRO A 52 10.82 8.26 -5.94
N THR A 53 11.13 8.78 -4.75
CA THR A 53 11.91 8.06 -3.72
C THR A 53 11.07 7.06 -2.92
N LEU A 54 9.73 7.13 -3.03
CA LEU A 54 8.83 6.22 -2.37
C LEU A 54 8.91 4.83 -3.03
N LYS A 55 9.42 3.83 -2.32
CA LYS A 55 9.59 2.47 -2.85
C LYS A 55 8.46 1.52 -2.48
N TYR A 56 7.67 1.85 -1.45
CA TYR A 56 6.68 0.95 -0.87
C TYR A 56 5.26 1.48 -1.01
N ILE A 57 4.35 0.58 -1.31
CA ILE A 57 2.91 0.84 -1.44
C ILE A 57 2.20 -0.12 -0.50
N CYS A 58 1.26 0.39 0.30
CA CYS A 58 0.43 -0.42 1.19
C CYS A 58 -1.02 -0.39 0.71
N LEU A 59 -1.54 -1.54 0.27
CA LEU A 59 -2.93 -1.73 -0.09
C LEU A 59 -3.65 -2.31 1.12
N ASP A 60 -4.42 -1.47 1.79
CA ASP A 60 -5.14 -1.84 3.02
C ASP A 60 -6.64 -1.87 2.79
N MET A 61 -7.20 -3.07 2.89
CA MET A 61 -8.59 -3.40 2.62
C MET A 61 -9.18 -4.19 3.79
N ALA A 62 -10.37 -3.77 4.23
CA ALA A 62 -11.07 -4.45 5.32
C ALA A 62 -11.48 -5.89 4.94
N ASN A 63 -11.77 -6.13 3.66
CA ASN A 63 -12.12 -7.45 3.13
C ASN A 63 -11.12 -7.87 2.04
N GLY A 64 -10.00 -8.47 2.45
CA GLY A 64 -8.97 -8.98 1.52
C GLY A 64 -9.37 -10.24 0.75
N TYR A 65 -10.54 -10.84 1.05
CA TYR A 65 -11.05 -12.04 0.38
C TYR A 65 -11.81 -11.78 -0.93
N SER A 66 -11.96 -10.51 -1.31
CA SER A 66 -12.69 -10.17 -2.52
C SER A 66 -11.85 -10.42 -3.77
N GLU A 67 -12.43 -11.07 -4.78
CA GLU A 67 -11.82 -11.17 -6.12
C GLU A 67 -11.44 -9.79 -6.68
N TYR A 68 -12.22 -8.76 -6.34
CA TYR A 68 -11.91 -7.37 -6.68
C TYR A 68 -10.57 -6.91 -6.12
N PHE A 69 -10.21 -7.34 -4.91
CA PHE A 69 -8.94 -7.00 -4.30
C PHE A 69 -7.78 -7.63 -5.05
N VAL A 70 -7.90 -8.90 -5.43
CA VAL A 70 -6.90 -9.64 -6.22
C VAL A 70 -6.63 -8.94 -7.55
N GLU A 71 -7.69 -8.59 -8.28
CA GLU A 71 -7.58 -7.86 -9.55
C GLU A 71 -7.00 -6.45 -9.36
N PHE A 72 -7.32 -5.80 -8.24
CA PHE A 72 -6.74 -4.52 -7.87
C PHE A 72 -5.22 -4.63 -7.63
N VAL A 73 -4.75 -5.65 -6.89
CA VAL A 73 -3.32 -5.90 -6.70
C VAL A 73 -2.62 -6.11 -8.04
N LYS A 74 -3.20 -6.91 -8.95
CA LYS A 74 -2.65 -7.11 -10.30
C LYS A 74 -2.54 -5.79 -11.08
N THR A 75 -3.58 -4.96 -10.99
CA THR A 75 -3.60 -3.64 -11.64
C THR A 75 -2.51 -2.71 -11.10
N VAL A 76 -2.36 -2.66 -9.77
CA VAL A 76 -1.31 -1.86 -9.11
C VAL A 76 0.08 -2.40 -9.46
N ARG A 77 0.29 -3.72 -9.45
CA ARG A 77 1.54 -4.35 -9.89
C ARG A 77 1.88 -4.01 -11.34
N GLY A 78 0.89 -4.03 -12.23
CA GLY A 78 1.08 -3.65 -13.64
C GLY A 78 1.50 -2.19 -13.81
N LYS A 79 0.96 -1.27 -13.00
CA LYS A 79 1.33 0.15 -13.00
C LYS A 79 2.68 0.43 -12.33
N PHE A 80 2.98 -0.27 -11.25
CA PHE A 80 4.16 -0.03 -10.40
C PHE A 80 5.04 -1.28 -10.26
N PRO A 81 5.63 -1.80 -11.34
CA PRO A 81 6.36 -3.07 -11.31
C PRO A 81 7.61 -3.04 -10.41
N LYS A 82 8.22 -1.86 -10.21
CA LYS A 82 9.43 -1.66 -9.40
C LYS A 82 9.17 -1.42 -7.92
N HIS A 83 7.92 -1.19 -7.53
CA HIS A 83 7.58 -0.86 -6.14
C HIS A 83 7.30 -2.14 -5.35
N THR A 84 7.59 -2.11 -4.06
CA THR A 84 7.22 -3.18 -3.14
C THR A 84 5.77 -2.98 -2.70
N ILE A 85 4.91 -3.96 -2.98
CA ILE A 85 3.48 -3.89 -2.71
C ILE A 85 3.16 -4.73 -1.48
N MET A 86 2.63 -4.07 -0.45
CA MET A 86 2.02 -4.72 0.71
C MET A 86 0.52 -4.85 0.46
N ALA A 87 -0.06 -6.02 0.65
CA ALA A 87 -1.48 -6.25 0.42
C ALA A 87 -2.12 -7.01 1.59
N GLY A 88 -3.28 -6.54 2.07
CA GLY A 88 -4.10 -7.27 3.03
C GLY A 88 -5.41 -6.55 3.34
N ASN A 89 -6.22 -7.03 4.27
CA ASN A 89 -5.90 -8.07 5.26
C ASN A 89 -6.52 -9.45 4.97
N VAL A 90 -5.76 -10.50 5.26
CA VAL A 90 -6.18 -11.91 5.11
C VAL A 90 -5.78 -12.75 6.33
N VAL A 91 -6.40 -13.91 6.54
CA VAL A 91 -6.05 -14.84 7.65
C VAL A 91 -5.85 -16.30 7.23
N THR A 92 -6.03 -16.63 5.95
CA THR A 92 -5.89 -17.99 5.41
C THR A 92 -4.70 -18.08 4.46
N GLY A 93 -4.03 -19.23 4.43
CA GLY A 93 -2.87 -19.47 3.57
C GLY A 93 -3.19 -19.42 2.07
N GLU A 94 -4.35 -19.93 1.65
CA GLU A 94 -4.77 -19.92 0.25
C GLU A 94 -4.83 -18.50 -0.33
N MET A 95 -5.38 -17.56 0.46
CA MET A 95 -5.48 -16.15 0.04
C MET A 95 -4.11 -15.46 0.04
N VAL A 96 -3.22 -15.85 0.96
CA VAL A 96 -1.83 -15.37 0.97
C VAL A 96 -1.13 -15.78 -0.33
N GLU A 97 -1.26 -17.04 -0.74
CA GLU A 97 -0.69 -17.54 -2.00
C GLU A 97 -1.27 -16.80 -3.21
N GLU A 98 -2.59 -16.62 -3.26
CA GLU A 98 -3.27 -15.92 -4.36
C GLU A 98 -2.80 -14.46 -4.50
N LEU A 99 -2.62 -13.75 -3.38
CA LEU A 99 -2.12 -12.37 -3.39
C LEU A 99 -0.65 -12.29 -3.82
N ILE A 100 0.18 -13.23 -3.39
CA ILE A 100 1.59 -13.31 -3.82
C ILE A 100 1.66 -13.57 -5.33
N LEU A 101 0.89 -14.54 -5.84
CA LEU A 101 0.82 -14.85 -7.27
C LEU A 101 0.29 -13.67 -8.10
N SER A 102 -0.61 -12.87 -7.51
CA SER A 102 -1.14 -11.65 -8.11
C SER A 102 -0.15 -10.49 -8.10
N GLY A 103 0.97 -10.64 -7.40
CA GLY A 103 2.08 -9.70 -7.41
C GLY A 103 2.20 -8.84 -6.15
N ALA A 104 1.64 -9.24 -5.00
CA ALA A 104 2.02 -8.64 -3.73
C ALA A 104 3.34 -9.23 -3.23
N ASP A 105 4.21 -8.40 -2.65
CA ASP A 105 5.49 -8.84 -2.07
C ASP A 105 5.36 -9.15 -0.58
N ILE A 106 4.48 -8.43 0.11
CA ILE A 106 4.28 -8.52 1.56
C ILE A 106 2.79 -8.67 1.83
N ILE A 107 2.40 -9.69 2.58
CA ILE A 107 0.99 -9.93 2.91
C ILE A 107 0.71 -9.50 4.35
N LYS A 108 -0.26 -8.61 4.53
CA LYS A 108 -0.71 -8.17 5.85
C LYS A 108 -1.72 -9.18 6.40
N VAL A 109 -1.29 -9.93 7.41
CA VAL A 109 -2.10 -10.99 8.04
C VAL A 109 -2.81 -10.44 9.28
N GLY A 110 -4.13 -10.62 9.35
CA GLY A 110 -4.94 -10.28 10.53
C GLY A 110 -6.27 -9.63 10.18
N ILE A 111 -7.37 -10.32 10.46
CA ILE A 111 -8.73 -9.78 10.39
C ILE A 111 -9.26 -9.79 11.82
N GLY A 112 -9.37 -8.61 12.42
CA GLY A 112 -9.79 -8.44 13.80
C GLY A 112 -10.20 -7.00 14.09
N PRO A 113 -11.00 -6.74 15.12
CA PRO A 113 -11.49 -5.41 15.43
C PRO A 113 -10.33 -4.62 16.01
N GLY A 114 -9.65 -3.81 15.21
CA GLY A 114 -8.61 -2.90 15.67
C GLY A 114 -9.08 -1.81 16.65
N GLY A 115 -10.24 -1.99 17.30
CA GLY A 115 -10.88 -1.04 18.22
C GLY A 115 -11.76 -1.68 19.31
N CYS A 116 -11.69 -2.98 19.58
CA CYS A 116 -12.35 -3.59 20.75
C CYS A 116 -11.34 -4.37 21.60
N ILE A 117 -10.47 -3.63 22.27
CA ILE A 117 -9.85 -3.98 23.57
C ILE A 117 -9.69 -2.69 24.35
#